data_AF-A0A6B3G9B0-F1
#
_entry.id   AF-A0A6B3G9B0-F1
#
_cell.length_a   1.000
_cell.length_b   1.000
_cell.length_c   1.000
_cell.angle_alpha   90.00
_cell.angle_beta   90.00
_cell.angle_gamma   90.00
#
_symmetry.space_group_name_H-M   'P 1'
#
loop_
_entity.id
_entity.type
_entity.pdbx_description
1 polymer ?
#
loop_
_entity_poly.entity_id
_entity_poly.type
_entity_poly.pdbx_seq_one_letter_code
_entity_poly.pdbx_strand_id
1 'polypeptide(L)'
;MTRQDPGPATPLARPARLLPGSRVAVVAPSGPVPADRLEEGLAVLRDWGLEPVVGAHVRSTHPELDYLAGTDADRAADLQAAWCDPSVEAV
;
A
#
# COMPACT_ATOMS: atom_id res chain seq x y z
N MET A 1 23.65 -26.56 14.63
CA MET A 1 22.82 -25.88 13.62
C MET A 1 23.66 -24.74 13.05
N THR A 2 24.39 -25.01 11.96
CA THR A 2 25.36 -24.06 11.39
C THR A 2 24.58 -23.00 10.63
N ARG A 3 24.64 -21.73 11.06
CA ARG A 3 24.10 -20.63 10.26
C ARG A 3 24.94 -20.56 8.98
N GLN A 4 24.29 -20.66 7.82
CA GLN A 4 24.91 -20.22 6.58
C GLN A 4 25.01 -18.70 6.65
N ASP A 5 26.22 -18.18 6.50
CA ASP A 5 26.39 -16.77 6.18
C ASP A 5 25.77 -16.53 4.80
N PRO A 6 24.78 -15.63 4.67
CA PRO A 6 24.29 -15.26 3.36
C PRO A 6 25.47 -14.65 2.60
N GLY A 7 25.77 -15.19 1.42
CA GLY A 7 26.73 -14.58 0.49
C GLY A 7 26.37 -13.10 0.23
N PRO A 8 27.27 -12.34 -0.41
CA PRO A 8 27.05 -10.91 -0.64
C PRO A 8 25.67 -10.68 -1.28
N ALA A 9 24.82 -9.93 -0.59
CA ALA A 9 23.45 -9.69 -1.02
C ALA A 9 23.45 -8.92 -2.35
N THR A 10 22.63 -9.37 -3.31
CA THR A 10 22.36 -8.60 -4.53
C THR A 10 21.78 -7.24 -4.14
N PRO A 11 22.30 -6.13 -4.66
CA PRO A 11 21.75 -4.82 -4.39
C PRO A 11 20.28 -4.76 -4.77
N LEU A 12 19.44 -4.28 -3.86
CA LEU A 12 18.02 -4.06 -4.13
C LEU A 12 17.86 -2.99 -5.20
N ALA A 13 16.90 -3.20 -6.11
CA ALA A 13 16.50 -2.17 -7.05
C ALA A 13 15.92 -0.97 -6.28
N ARG A 14 16.49 0.22 -6.50
CA ARG A 14 15.96 1.46 -5.93
C ARG A 14 14.84 1.98 -6.84
N PRO A 15 13.61 2.19 -6.33
CA PRO A 15 12.53 2.76 -7.12
C PRO A 15 12.86 4.21 -7.52
N ALA A 16 12.20 4.68 -8.59
CA ALA A 16 12.29 6.07 -9.02
C ALA A 16 11.79 7.01 -7.91
N ARG A 17 12.22 8.28 -7.96
CA ARG A 17 11.68 9.31 -7.05
C ARG A 17 10.29 9.72 -7.53
N LEU A 18 9.39 9.95 -6.59
CA LEU A 18 8.09 10.54 -6.89
C LEU A 18 8.26 11.99 -7.33
N LEU A 19 7.41 12.38 -8.28
CA LEU A 19 7.31 13.73 -8.82
C LEU A 19 5.86 14.23 -8.65
N PRO A 20 5.60 15.54 -8.71
CA PRO A 20 4.23 16.02 -8.84
C PRO A 20 3.53 15.35 -10.04
N GLY A 21 2.32 14.86 -9.81
CA GLY A 21 1.54 14.05 -10.74
C GLY A 21 1.74 12.54 -10.59
N SER A 22 2.72 12.08 -9.79
CA SER A 22 2.94 10.64 -9.62
C SER A 22 1.75 9.96 -8.94
N ARG A 23 1.39 8.78 -9.44
CA ARG A 23 0.27 7.98 -8.94
C ARG A 23 0.69 7.15 -7.74
N VAL A 24 0.01 7.32 -6.61
CA VAL A 24 0.30 6.61 -5.36
C VAL A 24 -0.92 5.79 -4.95
N ALA A 25 -0.81 4.47 -5.00
CA ALA A 25 -1.87 3.59 -4.51
C ALA A 25 -1.89 3.60 -2.98
N VAL A 26 -3.08 3.70 -2.39
CA VAL A 26 -3.29 3.62 -0.94
C VAL A 26 -4.04 2.33 -0.65
N VAL A 27 -3.47 1.46 0.17
CA VAL A 27 -4.01 0.14 0.52
C VAL A 27 -4.05 -0.07 2.04
N ALA A 28 -4.90 -0.97 2.52
CA ALA A 28 -5.02 -1.30 3.94
C ALA A 28 -4.63 -2.77 4.22
N PRO A 29 -3.33 -3.11 4.29
CA PRO A 29 -2.88 -4.50 4.41
C PRO A 29 -2.96 -5.05 5.84
N SER A 30 -3.41 -4.26 6.83
CA SER A 30 -3.41 -4.59 8.25
C SER A 30 -4.81 -4.40 8.86
N GLY A 31 -4.99 -3.38 9.72
CA GLY A 31 -6.28 -3.09 10.36
C GLY A 31 -7.10 -2.00 9.66
N PRO A 32 -8.40 -1.86 10.01
CA PRO A 32 -9.30 -0.90 9.39
C PRO A 32 -8.82 0.55 9.52
N VAL A 33 -9.07 1.35 8.49
CA VAL A 33 -8.72 2.77 8.46
C VAL A 33 -9.96 3.62 8.75
N PRO A 34 -9.96 4.46 9.80
CA PRO A 34 -11.03 5.42 10.04
C PRO A 34 -11.21 6.36 8.84
N ALA A 35 -12.47 6.64 8.49
CA ALA A 35 -12.84 7.40 7.30
C ALA A 35 -12.23 8.81 7.26
N ASP A 36 -12.28 9.51 8.40
CA ASP A 36 -11.70 10.82 8.61
C ASP A 36 -10.19 10.81 8.40
N ARG A 37 -9.49 9.84 9.00
CA ARG A 37 -8.03 9.69 8.84
C ARG A 37 -7.62 9.36 7.42
N LEU A 38 -8.43 8.56 6.70
CA LEU A 38 -8.18 8.28 5.29
C LEU A 38 -8.24 9.58 4.49
N GLU A 39 -9.32 10.36 4.61
CA GLU A 39 -9.47 11.61 3.85
C GLU A 39 -8.38 12.63 4.19
N GLU A 40 -8.00 12.76 5.47
CA GLU A 40 -6.89 13.62 5.89
C GLU A 40 -5.55 13.19 5.26
N GLY A 41 -5.24 11.90 5.27
CA GLY A 41 -4.04 11.36 4.63
C GLY A 41 -4.04 11.57 3.11
N LEU A 42 -5.18 11.36 2.46
CA LEU A 42 -5.33 11.61 1.02
C LEU A 42 -5.15 13.09 0.69
N ALA A 43 -5.63 14.01 1.53
CA ALA A 43 -5.39 15.45 1.36
C ALA A 43 -3.91 15.79 1.44
N VAL A 44 -3.15 15.21 2.38
CA VAL A 44 -1.69 15.41 2.48
C VAL A 44 -0.97 14.96 1.21
N LEU A 45 -1.33 13.80 0.65
CA LEU A 45 -0.73 13.33 -0.61
C LEU A 45 -1.03 14.27 -1.78
N ARG A 46 -2.27 14.78 -1.86
CA ARG A 46 -2.65 15.77 -2.87
C ARG A 46 -1.90 17.10 -2.70
N ASP A 47 -1.68 17.55 -1.47
CA ASP A 47 -0.91 18.77 -1.17
C ASP A 47 0.57 18.64 -1.55
N TRP A 48 1.13 17.42 -1.52
CA TRP A 48 2.46 17.14 -2.08
C TRP A 48 2.48 17.11 -3.61
N GLY A 49 1.33 17.30 -4.26
CA GLY A 49 1.15 17.25 -5.70
C GLY A 49 1.01 15.84 -6.26
N LEU A 50 0.74 14.82 -5.45
CA LEU A 50 0.60 13.43 -5.88
C LEU A 50 -0.86 13.10 -6.23
N GLU A 51 -1.06 12.05 -7.03
CA GLU A 51 -2.39 11.52 -7.36
C GLU A 51 -2.66 10.24 -6.56
N PRO A 52 -3.37 10.32 -5.41
CA PRO A 52 -3.67 9.13 -4.63
C PRO A 52 -4.80 8.30 -5.27
N VAL A 53 -4.59 6.98 -5.35
CA VAL A 53 -5.55 5.99 -5.87
C VAL A 53 -5.94 5.04 -4.73
N VAL A 54 -7.19 5.11 -4.29
CA VAL A 54 -7.68 4.31 -3.15
C VAL A 54 -8.00 2.88 -3.60
N GLY A 55 -7.42 1.88 -2.93
CA GLY A 55 -7.73 0.47 -3.12
C GLY A 55 -9.20 0.15 -2.84
N ALA A 56 -9.74 -0.87 -3.50
CA ALA A 56 -11.16 -1.20 -3.45
C ALA A 56 -11.61 -1.60 -2.04
N HIS A 57 -10.70 -2.17 -1.23
CA HIS A 57 -10.99 -2.72 0.08
C HIS A 57 -10.40 -1.89 1.24
N VAL A 58 -9.84 -0.71 0.98
CA VAL A 58 -9.26 0.19 2.01
C VAL A 58 -10.21 0.47 3.18
N ARG A 59 -11.51 0.57 2.92
CA ARG A 59 -12.54 0.88 3.92
C ARG A 59 -13.27 -0.37 4.44
N SER A 60 -12.84 -1.55 4.02
CA SER A 60 -13.41 -2.81 4.48
C SER A 60 -13.00 -3.09 5.93
N THR A 61 -13.79 -3.93 6.58
CA THR A 61 -13.47 -4.53 7.88
C THR A 61 -13.82 -6.00 7.79
N HIS A 62 -12.99 -6.87 8.36
CA HIS A 62 -13.26 -8.30 8.31
C HIS A 62 -14.60 -8.60 9.02
N PRO A 63 -15.44 -9.51 8.49
CA PRO A 63 -16.75 -9.81 9.07
C PRO A 63 -16.74 -10.45 10.47
N GLU A 64 -15.57 -10.81 11.00
CA GLU A 64 -15.42 -11.59 12.24
C GLU A 64 -14.26 -11.06 13.09
N LEU A 65 -13.16 -10.67 12.44
CA LEU A 65 -11.95 -10.15 13.08
C LEU A 65 -11.87 -8.63 12.88
N ASP A 66 -12.61 -7.87 13.69
CA ASP A 66 -12.76 -6.41 13.55
C ASP A 66 -11.44 -5.60 13.55
N TYR A 67 -10.35 -6.19 14.02
CA TYR A 67 -9.00 -5.62 13.95
C TYR A 67 -8.32 -5.76 12.57
N LEU A 68 -8.94 -6.43 11.59
CA LEU A 68 -8.42 -6.60 10.23
C LEU A 68 -9.21 -5.79 9.18
N ALA A 69 -8.49 -5.18 8.24
CA ALA A 69 -9.06 -4.50 7.08
C ALA A 69 -9.50 -5.52 6.02
N GLY A 70 -10.73 -6.02 6.12
CA GLY A 70 -11.26 -7.01 5.18
C GLY A 70 -10.64 -8.41 5.34
N THR A 71 -10.99 -9.31 4.43
CA THR A 71 -10.45 -10.67 4.41
C THR A 71 -9.01 -10.71 3.92
N ASP A 72 -8.31 -11.82 4.13
CA ASP A 72 -6.97 -12.03 3.55
C ASP A 72 -6.97 -11.86 2.03
N ALA A 73 -8.04 -12.32 1.36
CA ALA A 73 -8.21 -12.18 -0.08
C ALA A 73 -8.37 -10.72 -0.50
N ASP A 74 -9.16 -9.93 0.24
CA ASP A 74 -9.36 -8.49 -0.03
C ASP A 74 -8.03 -7.72 0.10
N ARG A 75 -7.30 -7.95 1.20
CA ARG A 75 -6.01 -7.28 1.48
C ARG A 75 -4.96 -7.63 0.44
N ALA A 76 -4.89 -8.92 0.07
CA ALA A 76 -3.97 -9.38 -0.96
C ALA A 76 -4.33 -8.81 -2.33
N ALA A 77 -5.62 -8.73 -2.67
CA ALA A 77 -6.08 -8.19 -3.94
C ALA A 77 -5.71 -6.71 -4.11
N ASP A 78 -5.95 -5.87 -3.10
CA ASP A 78 -5.59 -4.44 -3.14
C ASP A 78 -4.07 -4.25 -3.30
N LEU A 79 -3.27 -4.96 -2.51
CA LEU A 79 -1.80 -4.88 -2.61
C LEU A 79 -1.31 -5.38 -3.97
N GLN A 80 -1.83 -6.50 -4.46
CA GLN A 80 -1.40 -7.07 -5.74
C GLN A 80 -1.80 -6.17 -6.91
N ALA A 81 -3.02 -5.63 -6.92
CA ALA A 81 -3.47 -4.68 -7.93
C ALA A 81 -2.57 -3.44 -7.97
N ALA A 82 -2.26 -2.87 -6.80
CA ALA A 82 -1.35 -1.73 -6.69
C ALA A 82 0.07 -2.06 -7.16
N TRP A 83 0.61 -3.22 -6.74
CA TRP A 83 1.99 -3.62 -7.05
C TRP A 83 2.20 -4.01 -8.52
N CYS A 84 1.16 -4.54 -9.17
CA CYS A 84 1.23 -5.02 -10.55
C CYS A 84 0.75 -4.00 -11.58
N ASP A 85 0.15 -2.87 -11.17
CA ASP A 85 -0.24 -1.79 -12.07
C ASP A 85 0.99 -0.94 -12.46
N PRO A 86 1.44 -0.96 -13.73
CA PRO A 86 2.60 -0.20 -14.17
C PRO A 86 2.37 1.32 -14.17
N SER A 87 1.13 1.79 -14.00
CA SER A 87 0.81 3.20 -13.81
C SER A 87 1.02 3.68 -12.38
N VAL A 88 1.16 2.77 -11.40
CA VAL A 88 1.39 3.11 -10.00
C VAL A 88 2.89 3.25 -9.74
N GLU A 89 3.29 4.39 -9.17
CA GLU A 89 4.70 4.72 -8.91
C GLU A 89 5.09 4.51 -7.43
N ALA A 90 4.11 4.40 -6.53
CA ALA A 90 4.29 3.98 -5.15
C ALA A 90 3.03 3.31 -4.58
N VAL A 91 3.23 2.44 -3.59
CA VAL A 91 2.20 1.78 -2.78
C VAL A 91 2.49 2.05 -1.30
#